data_AF-C4L097-F1
#
_entry.id   AF-C4L097-F1
#
_cell.length_a   1.000
_cell.length_b   1.000
_cell.length_c   1.000
_cell.angle_alpha   90.00
_cell.angle_beta   90.00
_cell.angle_gamma   90.00
#
_symmetry.space_group_name_H-M   'P 1'
#
loop_
_entity.id
_entity.type
_entity.pdbx_description
1 polymer ?
#
loop_
_entity_poly.entity_id
_entity_poly.type
_entity_poly.pdbx_seq_one_letter_code
_entity_poly.pdbx_strand_id
1 'polypeptide(L)'
;MHTIEFSNDNEVVRMVIDSADRERLDLMIDEQRVTIYVKTYLDFGEAFAKAFHSLKGTAELRDVEGRHVMDVIFSHRGVSVRLHDPFPEKTLQTDQSYMTETMRQIGIWNRL
;
A
#
# COMPACT_ATOMS: atom_id res chain seq x y z
N MET A 1 7.84 -8.78 11.84
CA MET A 1 7.54 -7.39 11.45
C MET A 1 8.04 -7.20 10.02
N HIS A 2 7.14 -6.87 9.11
CA HIS A 2 7.45 -6.65 7.68
C HIS A 2 7.05 -5.21 7.33
N THR A 3 7.93 -4.48 6.67
CA THR A 3 7.73 -3.05 6.37
C THR A 3 7.65 -2.83 4.87
N ILE A 4 6.66 -2.06 4.46
CA ILE A 4 6.48 -1.55 3.11
C ILE A 4 6.66 -0.05 3.15
N GLU A 5 7.56 0.46 2.32
CA GLU A 5 7.89 1.86 2.25
C GLU A 5 7.42 2.46 0.92
N PHE A 6 6.77 3.61 1.01
CA PHE A 6 6.48 4.48 -0.11
C PHE A 6 7.25 5.76 0.10
N SER A 7 8.08 6.16 -0.87
CA SER A 7 8.94 7.34 -0.70
C SER A 7 9.03 8.19 -1.97
N ASN A 8 9.44 9.43 -1.75
CA ASN A 8 10.02 10.31 -2.75
C ASN A 8 11.30 10.93 -2.16
N ASP A 9 11.85 11.97 -2.79
CA ASP A 9 13.07 12.63 -2.31
C ASP A 9 12.94 13.34 -0.95
N ASN A 10 11.72 13.64 -0.51
CA ASN A 10 11.44 14.49 0.65
C ASN A 10 10.69 13.78 1.77
N GLU A 11 9.93 12.74 1.46
CA GLU A 11 8.96 12.11 2.34
C GLU A 11 8.99 10.59 2.23
N VAL A 12 8.69 9.93 3.34
CA VAL A 12 8.51 8.48 3.43
C VAL A 12 7.23 8.18 4.20
N VAL A 13 6.43 7.26 3.69
CA VAL A 13 5.31 6.61 4.38
C VAL A 13 5.70 5.16 4.61
N ARG A 14 5.65 4.72 5.88
CA ARG A 14 5.99 3.35 6.27
C ARG A 14 4.75 2.63 6.76
N MET A 15 4.36 1.58 6.05
CA MET A 15 3.33 0.66 6.46
C MET A 15 3.98 -0.58 7.05
N VAL A 16 3.67 -0.88 8.31
CA VAL A 16 4.22 -2.01 9.04
C VAL A 16 3.15 -3.06 9.26
N ILE A 17 3.40 -4.30 8.85
CA ILE A 17 2.63 -5.46 9.28
C ILE A 17 3.12 -5.82 10.69
N ASP A 18 2.38 -5.37 11.71
CA ASP A 18 2.70 -5.55 13.13
C ASP A 18 2.41 -6.98 13.57
N SER A 19 1.22 -7.48 13.21
CA SER A 19 0.73 -8.81 13.57
C SER A 19 -0.03 -9.44 12.38
N ALA A 20 -0.06 -10.77 12.34
CA ALA A 20 -0.72 -11.54 11.30
C ALA A 20 -1.22 -12.87 11.84
N ASP A 21 -2.47 -13.21 11.52
CA ASP A 21 -3.01 -14.57 11.66
C ASP A 21 -3.51 -15.09 10.29
N ARG A 22 -4.30 -16.17 10.29
CA ARG A 22 -4.80 -16.79 9.05
C ARG A 22 -5.82 -15.92 8.30
N GLU A 23 -6.55 -15.08 9.01
CA GLU A 23 -7.67 -14.31 8.47
C GLU A 23 -7.38 -12.80 8.47
N ARG A 24 -6.58 -12.31 9.42
CA ARG A 24 -6.40 -10.88 9.70
C ARG A 24 -4.93 -10.47 9.76
N LEU A 25 -4.71 -9.20 9.41
CA LEU A 25 -3.43 -8.50 9.50
C LEU A 25 -3.66 -7.18 10.22
N ASP A 26 -2.79 -6.87 11.18
CA ASP A 26 -2.73 -5.54 11.78
C ASP A 26 -1.66 -4.72 11.08
N LEU A 27 -2.10 -3.64 10.44
CA LEU A 27 -1.25 -2.67 9.78
C LEU A 27 -1.07 -1.45 10.66
N MET A 28 0.13 -0.89 10.65
CA MET A 28 0.47 0.33 11.38
C MET A 28 1.14 1.34 10.47
N ILE A 29 0.66 2.59 10.52
CA ILE A 29 1.28 3.78 9.89
C ILE A 29 1.22 4.91 10.91
N ASP A 30 2.34 5.58 11.17
CA ASP A 30 2.44 6.73 12.09
C ASP A 30 1.70 6.51 13.43
N GLU A 31 1.96 5.35 14.07
CA GLU A 31 1.37 4.89 15.34
C GLU A 31 -0.13 4.54 15.31
N GLN A 32 -0.84 4.88 14.23
CA GLN A 32 -2.21 4.46 14.00
C GLN A 32 -2.25 3.02 13.49
N ARG A 33 -3.25 2.27 13.94
CA ARG A 33 -3.42 0.84 13.61
C ARG A 33 -4.75 0.59 12.95
N VAL A 34 -4.74 -0.29 11.96
CA VAL A 34 -5.96 -0.81 11.35
C VAL A 34 -5.85 -2.30 11.12
N THR A 35 -6.93 -3.01 11.39
CA THR A 35 -7.04 -4.44 11.09
C THR A 35 -7.68 -4.60 9.72
N ILE A 36 -7.07 -5.40 8.87
CA ILE A 36 -7.57 -5.76 7.54
C ILE A 36 -7.67 -7.29 7.42
N TYR A 37 -8.39 -7.79 6.42
CA TYR A 37 -8.34 -9.20 6.07
C TYR A 37 -7.06 -9.52 5.29
N VAL A 38 -6.48 -10.71 5.52
CA VAL A 38 -5.34 -11.23 4.75
C VAL A 38 -5.66 -11.23 3.26
N LYS A 39 -6.88 -11.63 2.89
CA LYS A 39 -7.33 -11.60 1.49
C LYS A 39 -7.27 -10.19 0.90
N THR A 40 -7.74 -9.18 1.62
CA THR A 40 -7.72 -7.78 1.15
C THR A 40 -6.30 -7.29 0.90
N TYR A 41 -5.34 -7.69 1.74
CA TYR A 41 -3.92 -7.38 1.51
C TYR A 41 -3.37 -8.04 0.24
N LEU A 42 -3.72 -9.32 -0.01
CA LEU A 42 -3.30 -10.04 -1.22
C LEU A 42 -3.92 -9.41 -2.48
N ASP A 43 -5.23 -9.14 -2.44
CA ASP A 43 -5.95 -8.48 -3.55
C ASP A 43 -5.36 -7.09 -3.84
N PHE A 44 -5.04 -6.31 -2.79
CA PHE A 44 -4.34 -5.03 -2.92
C PHE A 44 -2.98 -5.19 -3.62
N GLY A 45 -2.19 -6.16 -3.19
CA GLY A 45 -0.87 -6.36 -3.77
C GLY A 45 -0.90 -6.84 -5.22
N GLU A 46 -1.87 -7.66 -5.61
CA GLU A 46 -2.10 -8.04 -7.01
C GLU A 46 -2.53 -6.84 -7.86
N ALA A 47 -3.43 -6.00 -7.34
CA ALA A 47 -3.85 -4.77 -8.00
C ALA A 47 -2.68 -3.78 -8.14
N PHE A 48 -1.84 -3.66 -7.10
CA PHE A 48 -0.63 -2.83 -7.12
C PHE A 48 0.33 -3.29 -8.20
N ALA A 49 0.63 -4.59 -8.25
CA ALA A 49 1.52 -5.17 -9.24
C ALA A 49 1.03 -4.93 -10.67
N LYS A 50 -0.27 -5.15 -10.91
CA LYS A 50 -0.90 -4.87 -12.20
C LYS A 50 -0.81 -3.40 -12.57
N ALA A 51 -1.07 -2.49 -11.63
CA ALA A 51 -0.98 -1.05 -11.86
C ALA A 51 0.46 -0.60 -12.11
N PHE A 52 1.42 -1.17 -11.40
CA PHE A 52 2.85 -0.95 -11.60
C PHE A 52 3.30 -1.37 -13.00
N HIS A 53 2.97 -2.59 -13.45
CA HIS A 53 3.38 -3.07 -14.77
C HIS A 53 2.70 -2.33 -15.93
N SER A 54 1.45 -1.90 -15.74
CA SER A 54 0.72 -1.15 -16.77
C SER A 54 0.93 0.36 -16.69
N LEU A 55 1.68 0.85 -15.69
CA LEU A 55 1.92 2.27 -15.41
C LEU A 55 0.60 3.07 -15.24
N LYS A 56 -0.48 2.38 -14.88
CA LYS A 56 -1.83 2.93 -14.78
C LYS A 56 -2.74 2.05 -13.93
N GLY A 57 -3.54 2.65 -13.06
CA GLY A 57 -4.57 1.96 -12.30
C GLY A 57 -4.52 2.32 -10.82
N THR A 58 -5.41 1.73 -10.04
CA THR A 58 -5.49 1.99 -8.60
C THR A 58 -5.46 0.67 -7.85
N ALA A 59 -4.62 0.60 -6.83
CA ALA A 59 -4.64 -0.44 -5.81
C ALA A 59 -5.26 0.16 -4.55
N GLU A 60 -6.40 -0.39 -4.14
CA GLU A 60 -7.15 0.07 -2.97
C GLU A 60 -6.97 -0.91 -1.82
N LEU A 61 -6.75 -0.39 -0.63
CA LEU A 61 -6.71 -1.15 0.60
C LEU A 61 -7.86 -0.71 1.50
N ARG A 62 -8.59 -1.70 2.01
CA ARG A 62 -9.76 -1.49 2.86
C ARG A 62 -9.66 -2.26 4.17
N ASP A 63 -10.23 -1.70 5.21
CA ASP A 63 -10.31 -2.35 6.52
C ASP A 63 -11.37 -3.45 6.58
N VAL A 64 -11.47 -4.13 7.73
CA VAL A 64 -12.49 -5.15 7.98
C VAL A 64 -13.94 -4.62 7.93
N GLU A 65 -14.13 -3.31 8.08
CA GLU A 65 -15.44 -2.64 7.97
C GLU A 65 -15.72 -2.16 6.53
N GLY A 66 -14.77 -2.35 5.61
CA GLY A 66 -14.87 -1.94 4.21
C GLY A 66 -14.53 -0.48 3.94
N ARG A 67 -14.01 0.26 4.94
CA ARG A 67 -13.54 1.65 4.77
C ARG A 67 -12.22 1.67 4.00
N HIS A 68 -12.04 2.67 3.16
CA HIS A 68 -10.76 2.91 2.48
C HIS A 68 -9.74 3.36 3.52
N VAL A 69 -8.56 2.74 3.51
CA VAL A 69 -7.45 3.12 4.39
C VAL A 69 -6.24 3.61 3.60
N MET A 70 -6.04 3.09 2.39
CA MET A 70 -4.98 3.54 1.50
C MET A 70 -5.34 3.31 0.04
N ASP A 71 -5.01 4.27 -0.81
CA ASP A 71 -5.03 4.09 -2.26
C ASP A 71 -3.64 4.35 -2.84
N VAL A 72 -3.19 3.49 -3.75
CA VAL A 72 -2.01 3.74 -4.59
C VAL A 72 -2.47 3.88 -6.04
N ILE A 73 -2.28 5.07 -6.61
CA ILE A 73 -2.80 5.42 -7.93
C ILE A 73 -1.64 5.66 -8.89
N PHE A 74 -1.51 4.80 -9.90
CA PHE A 74 -0.58 4.94 -11.01
C PHE A 74 -1.24 5.73 -12.15
N SER A 75 -0.51 6.72 -12.67
CA SER A 75 -0.97 7.57 -13.77
C SER A 75 0.19 8.05 -14.63
N HIS A 76 -0.14 8.71 -15.75
CA HIS A 76 0.85 9.39 -16.60
C HIS A 76 1.64 10.50 -15.89
N ARG A 77 1.17 10.98 -14.74
CA ARG A 77 1.84 12.03 -13.94
C ARG A 77 2.71 11.47 -12.81
N GLY A 78 2.83 10.15 -12.71
CA GLY A 78 3.49 9.47 -11.59
C GLY A 78 2.48 8.72 -10.72
N VAL A 79 2.88 8.51 -9.46
CA VAL A 79 2.18 7.69 -8.47
C VAL A 79 1.75 8.55 -7.29
N SER A 80 0.48 8.41 -6.92
CA SER A 80 -0.09 9.06 -5.74
C SER A 80 -0.42 8.00 -4.71
N VAL A 81 0.16 8.09 -3.52
CA VAL A 81 -0.21 7.29 -2.35
C VAL A 81 -1.07 8.16 -1.45
N ARG A 82 -2.31 7.75 -1.19
CA ARG A 82 -3.25 8.47 -0.35
C ARG A 82 -3.58 7.63 0.86
N LEU A 83 -3.45 8.25 2.04
CA LEU A 83 -3.87 7.67 3.31
C LEU A 83 -5.20 8.29 3.70
N HIS A 84 -6.10 7.46 4.21
CA HIS A 84 -7.44 7.83 4.68
C HIS A 84 -7.60 7.42 6.14
N ASP A 85 -8.68 7.89 6.78
CA ASP A 85 -9.06 7.47 8.13
C ASP A 85 -9.04 5.93 8.27
N PRO A 86 -8.41 5.37 9.33
CA PRO A 86 -7.93 6.03 10.55
C PRO A 86 -6.51 6.59 10.48
N PHE A 87 -5.82 6.51 9.33
CA PHE A 87 -4.50 7.10 9.17
C PHE A 87 -4.58 8.62 9.01
N PRO A 88 -3.52 9.36 9.38
CA PRO A 88 -3.46 10.79 9.11
C PRO A 88 -3.65 11.03 7.60
N GLU A 89 -4.66 11.83 7.24
CA GLU A 89 -4.91 12.16 5.84
C GLU A 89 -3.65 12.80 5.24
N LYS A 90 -3.02 12.05 4.34
CA LYS A 90 -1.77 12.45 3.71
C LYS A 90 -1.74 11.93 2.29
N THR A 91 -1.20 12.75 1.40
CA THR A 91 -0.94 12.35 0.02
C THR A 91 0.55 12.48 -0.26
N LEU A 92 1.19 11.36 -0.59
CA LEU A 92 2.56 11.32 -1.10
C LEU A 92 2.49 11.22 -2.64
N GLN A 93 3.14 12.15 -3.33
CA GLN A 93 3.33 12.10 -4.78
C GLN A 93 4.76 11.65 -5.07
N THR A 94 4.94 10.70 -5.97
CA THR A 94 6.25 10.15 -6.33
C THR A 94 6.28 9.66 -7.77
N ASP A 95 7.48 9.45 -8.30
CA ASP A 95 7.66 8.89 -9.63
C ASP A 95 7.58 7.37 -9.62
N GLN A 96 7.24 6.79 -10.77
CA GLN A 96 7.07 5.35 -10.93
C GLN A 96 8.35 4.55 -10.61
N SER A 97 9.52 5.17 -10.79
CA SER A 97 10.83 4.58 -10.45
C SER A 97 10.96 4.24 -8.96
N TYR A 98 10.35 5.03 -8.06
CA TYR A 98 10.41 4.81 -6.61
C TYR A 98 9.60 3.59 -6.16
N MET A 99 8.66 3.11 -6.98
CA MET A 99 7.77 1.99 -6.63
C MET A 99 8.41 0.62 -6.80
N THR A 100 9.61 0.52 -7.39
CA THR A 100 10.30 -0.76 -7.61
C THR A 100 10.60 -1.47 -6.29
N GLU A 101 11.05 -0.74 -5.27
CA GLU A 101 11.36 -1.32 -3.97
C GLU A 101 10.08 -1.67 -3.19
N THR A 102 9.07 -0.79 -3.21
CA THR A 102 7.73 -1.08 -2.66
C THR A 102 7.15 -2.36 -3.24
N MET A 103 7.25 -2.54 -4.56
CA MET A 103 6.80 -3.74 -5.27
C MET A 103 7.50 -5.01 -4.79
N ARG A 104 8.83 -4.92 -4.56
CA ARG A 104 9.61 -6.03 -4.00
C ARG A 104 9.17 -6.35 -2.57
N GLN A 105 8.95 -5.34 -1.74
CA GLN A 105 8.55 -5.49 -0.34
C GLN A 105 7.18 -6.18 -0.23
N ILE A 106 6.18 -5.77 -1.01
CA ILE A 106 4.85 -6.42 -1.05
C ILE A 106 4.95 -7.93 -1.34
N GLY A 107 6.04 -8.37 -2.00
CA GLY A 107 6.40 -9.79 -2.09
C GLY A 107 5.63 -10.57 -3.15
N ILE A 108 4.89 -9.88 -4.03
CA ILE A 108 4.12 -10.49 -5.14
C ILE A 108 4.94 -10.52 -6.45
N TRP A 109 6.16 -9.95 -6.45
CA TRP A 109 7.06 -9.88 -7.60
C TRP A 109 7.30 -11.22 -8.33
N ASN A 110 7.23 -12.37 -7.63
CA ASN A 110 7.46 -13.68 -8.24
C ASN A 110 6.18 -14.43 -8.65
N ARG A 111 4.99 -13.80 -8.55
CA ARG A 111 3.69 -14.45 -8.84
C ARG A 111 3.01 -13.98 -10.13
N LEU A 112 3.58 -12.99 -10.82
CA LEU A 112 3.07 -12.41 -12.07
C LEU A 112 4.16 -12.44 -13.14
#